data_AF-U2EA83-F1
#
_entry.id   AF-U2EA83-F1
#
_cell.length_a   1.000
_cell.length_b   1.000
_cell.length_c   1.000
_cell.angle_alpha   90.00
_cell.angle_beta   90.00
_cell.angle_gamma   90.00
#
_symmetry.space_group_name_H-M   'P 1'
#
loop_
_entity.id
_entity.type
_entity.pdbx_description
1 polymer ?
#
loop_
_entity_poly.entity_id
_entity_poly.type
_entity_poly.pdbx_seq_one_letter_code
_entity_poly.pdbx_strand_id
1 'polypeptide(L)'
;MQSLTERMIGAAKLQAPTYEEVEHDRGATGQAALIVVLASLAAGIGALGGGTIGFLLLNAVAALLGWLIWAAIIWAVGTKLLPEAQTEADVGQLLRTLGFAATPGLLRVFGIIPVIGGIIWFIASIWMLATTIIAVRQALDYQSTLRAVGVCVIGWVIQLLIMALIGGIAGPTGTAPGM
;
A
#
# COMPACT_ATOMS: atom_id res chain seq x y z
N MET A 1 -7.65 -10.04 21.92
CA MET A 1 -7.24 -10.09 20.50
C MET A 1 -8.28 -9.32 19.73
N GLN A 2 -7.89 -8.29 18.98
CA GLN A 2 -8.82 -7.56 18.12
C GLN A 2 -9.23 -8.46 16.95
N SER A 3 -10.49 -8.35 16.54
CA SER A 3 -10.97 -8.92 15.28
C SER A 3 -10.31 -8.22 14.08
N LEU A 4 -10.35 -8.87 12.91
CA LEU A 4 -9.86 -8.28 11.66
C LEU A 4 -10.51 -6.91 11.40
N THR A 5 -11.82 -6.80 11.60
CA THR A 5 -12.58 -5.56 11.39
C THR A 5 -12.13 -4.45 12.33
N GLU A 6 -11.90 -4.75 13.61
CA GLU A 6 -11.39 -3.76 14.58
C GLU A 6 -10.00 -3.26 14.20
N ARG A 7 -9.11 -4.16 13.77
CA ARG A 7 -7.78 -3.80 13.28
C ARG A 7 -7.83 -2.96 12.00
N MET A 8 -8.73 -3.28 11.09
CA MET A 8 -8.96 -2.47 9.88
C MET A 8 -9.46 -1.07 10.23
N ILE A 9 -10.44 -0.96 11.13
CA ILE A 9 -10.96 0.34 11.59
C ILE A 9 -9.87 1.12 12.31
N GLY A 10 -9.08 0.49 13.19
CA GLY A 10 -7.97 1.12 13.90
C GLY A 10 -6.90 1.66 12.95
N ALA A 11 -6.51 0.87 11.95
CA ALA A 11 -5.57 1.28 10.92
C ALA A 11 -6.12 2.45 10.09
N ALA A 12 -7.37 2.38 9.64
CA ALA A 12 -8.01 3.49 8.93
C ALA A 12 -8.10 4.75 9.81
N LYS A 13 -8.27 4.61 11.13
CA LYS A 13 -8.26 5.73 12.09
C LYS A 13 -6.86 6.20 12.49
N LEU A 14 -5.80 5.71 11.85
CA LEU A 14 -4.41 6.08 12.12
C LEU A 14 -3.96 5.76 13.56
N GLN A 15 -4.53 4.73 14.17
CA GLN A 15 -4.22 4.36 15.55
C GLN A 15 -2.88 3.63 15.61
N ALA A 16 -1.87 4.28 16.18
CA ALA A 16 -0.55 3.68 16.42
C ALA A 16 -0.62 2.31 17.14
N PRO A 17 -1.44 2.13 18.20
CA PRO A 17 -1.53 0.83 18.88
C PRO A 17 -1.99 -0.31 17.97
N THR A 18 -2.80 -0.03 16.94
CA THR A 18 -3.24 -1.04 15.98
C THR A 18 -2.11 -1.49 15.08
N TYR A 19 -1.23 -0.57 14.66
CA TYR A 19 -0.05 -0.91 13.87
C TYR A 19 0.97 -1.70 14.69
N GLU A 20 1.24 -1.28 15.92
CA GLU A 20 2.09 -2.02 16.87
C GLU A 20 1.53 -3.44 17.14
N GLU A 21 0.22 -3.59 17.31
CA GLU A 21 -0.40 -4.91 17.52
C GLU A 21 -0.16 -5.84 16.32
N VAL A 22 -0.46 -5.41 15.10
CA VAL A 22 -0.29 -6.25 13.90
C VAL A 22 1.18 -6.48 13.57
N GLU A 23 2.05 -5.57 13.96
CA GLU A 23 3.49 -5.69 13.84
C GLU A 23 4.06 -6.80 14.73
N HIS A 24 3.51 -7.04 15.91
CA HIS A 24 3.95 -8.14 16.77
C HIS A 24 3.23 -9.47 16.47
N ASP A 25 2.06 -9.43 15.83
CA ASP A 25 1.28 -10.63 15.48
C ASP A 25 1.72 -11.26 14.14
N ARG A 26 2.54 -12.31 14.18
CA ARG A 26 3.00 -13.03 12.97
C ARG A 26 1.85 -13.69 12.18
N GLY A 27 0.71 -13.95 12.82
CA GLY A 27 -0.50 -14.45 12.16
C GLY A 27 -1.21 -13.39 11.31
N ALA A 28 -0.91 -12.10 11.50
CA ALA A 28 -1.56 -11.00 10.78
C ALA A 28 -1.11 -10.87 9.32
N THR A 29 -0.07 -11.58 8.86
CA THR A 29 0.41 -11.49 7.46
C THR A 29 -0.66 -11.95 6.46
N GLY A 30 -1.41 -13.02 6.77
CA GLY A 30 -2.51 -13.47 5.93
C GLY A 30 -3.67 -12.47 5.89
N GLN A 31 -3.94 -11.80 7.02
CA GLN A 31 -4.93 -10.72 7.11
C GLN A 31 -4.51 -9.51 6.27
N ALA A 32 -3.24 -9.10 6.37
CA ALA A 32 -2.66 -8.02 5.59
C ALA A 32 -2.74 -8.30 4.08
N ALA A 33 -2.40 -9.52 3.66
CA ALA A 33 -2.53 -9.94 2.27
C ALA A 33 -3.99 -9.90 1.78
N LEU A 34 -4.94 -10.34 2.60
CA LEU A 34 -6.37 -10.24 2.29
C LEU A 34 -6.80 -8.79 2.10
N ILE A 35 -6.40 -7.87 2.98
CA ILE A 35 -6.72 -6.44 2.86
C ILE A 35 -6.16 -5.86 1.56
N VAL A 36 -4.91 -6.21 1.21
CA VAL A 36 -4.27 -5.76 -0.04
C VAL A 36 -5.05 -6.25 -1.26
N VAL A 37 -5.44 -7.52 -1.29
CA VAL A 37 -6.28 -8.08 -2.36
C VAL A 37 -7.61 -7.34 -2.44
N LEU A 38 -8.32 -7.18 -1.33
CA LEU A 38 -9.61 -6.48 -1.31
C LEU A 38 -9.48 -5.02 -1.78
N ALA A 39 -8.45 -4.30 -1.32
CA ALA A 39 -8.18 -2.93 -1.74
C ALA A 39 -7.86 -2.83 -3.24
N SER A 40 -7.10 -3.79 -3.79
CA SER A 40 -6.77 -3.84 -5.22
C SER A 40 -8.00 -4.10 -6.09
N LEU A 41 -8.85 -5.06 -5.68
CA LEU A 41 -10.10 -5.37 -6.37
C LEU A 41 -11.07 -4.18 -6.30
N ALA A 42 -11.20 -3.54 -5.14
CA ALA A 42 -11.98 -2.32 -4.96
C ALA A 42 -11.51 -1.21 -5.90
N ALA A 43 -10.20 -0.98 -6.00
CA ALA A 43 -9.63 0.01 -6.91
C ALA A 43 -9.88 -0.34 -8.38
N GLY A 44 -9.71 -1.61 -8.78
CA GLY A 44 -9.95 -2.07 -10.15
C GLY A 44 -11.40 -1.92 -10.58
N ILE A 45 -12.35 -2.30 -9.71
CA ILE A 45 -13.79 -2.13 -9.95
C ILE A 45 -14.14 -0.65 -10.03
N GLY A 46 -13.65 0.16 -9.09
CA GLY A 46 -13.97 1.58 -9.03
C GLY A 46 -13.42 2.39 -10.20
N ALA A 47 -12.25 2.02 -10.74
CA ALA A 47 -11.61 2.76 -11.84
C ALA A 47 -12.23 2.43 -13.21
N LEU A 48 -12.61 1.17 -13.45
CA LEU A 48 -13.02 0.69 -14.77
C LEU A 48 -14.53 0.37 -14.87
N GLY A 49 -15.28 0.58 -13.77
CA GLY A 49 -16.68 0.15 -13.67
C GLY A 49 -16.85 -1.38 -13.62
N GLY A 50 -15.75 -2.10 -13.42
CA GLY A 50 -15.66 -3.56 -13.51
C GLY A 50 -14.54 -4.02 -14.46
N GLY A 51 -14.35 -5.33 -14.56
CA GLY A 51 -13.39 -5.98 -15.44
C GLY A 51 -13.71 -7.46 -15.56
N THR A 52 -13.09 -8.15 -16.53
CA THR A 52 -13.23 -9.61 -16.61
C THR A 52 -12.66 -10.26 -15.34
N ILE A 53 -13.15 -11.45 -14.98
CA ILE A 53 -12.61 -12.21 -13.83
C ILE A 53 -11.10 -12.40 -13.99
N GLY A 54 -10.62 -12.67 -15.22
CA GLY A 54 -9.19 -12.79 -15.51
C GLY A 54 -8.41 -11.51 -15.22
N PHE A 55 -8.96 -10.33 -15.57
CA PHE A 55 -8.35 -9.05 -15.25
C PHE A 55 -8.28 -8.80 -13.74
N LEU A 56 -9.36 -9.08 -13.00
CA LEU A 56 -9.41 -8.91 -11.54
C LEU A 56 -8.40 -9.83 -10.82
N LEU A 57 -8.26 -11.07 -11.28
CA LEU A 57 -7.25 -12.00 -10.75
C LEU A 57 -5.83 -11.52 -11.03
N LEU A 58 -5.56 -11.09 -12.27
CA LEU A 58 -4.25 -10.52 -12.62
C LEU A 58 -3.93 -9.29 -11.78
N ASN A 59 -4.92 -8.41 -11.56
CA ASN A 59 -4.78 -7.22 -10.72
C ASN A 59 -4.43 -7.59 -9.26
N ALA A 60 -5.13 -8.57 -8.68
CA ALA A 60 -4.86 -9.03 -7.32
C ALA A 60 -3.44 -9.62 -7.18
N VAL A 61 -3.00 -10.43 -8.15
CA VAL A 61 -1.63 -10.98 -8.15
C VAL A 61 -0.59 -9.87 -8.29
N ALA A 62 -0.79 -8.94 -9.22
CA ALA A 62 0.10 -7.79 -9.40
C ALA A 62 0.16 -6.91 -8.15
N ALA A 63 -0.97 -6.71 -7.46
CA ALA A 63 -1.04 -5.95 -6.22
C ALA A 63 -0.28 -6.63 -5.08
N LEU A 64 -0.39 -7.95 -4.94
CA LEU A 64 0.38 -8.71 -3.95
C LEU A 64 1.89 -8.62 -4.21
N LEU A 65 2.32 -8.83 -5.46
CA LEU A 65 3.73 -8.70 -5.84
C LEU A 65 4.23 -7.27 -5.61
N GLY A 66 3.45 -6.28 -6.03
CA GLY A 66 3.77 -4.86 -5.82
C GLY A 66 3.88 -4.49 -4.34
N TRP A 67 3.01 -5.02 -3.49
CA TRP A 67 3.06 -4.84 -2.04
C TRP A 67 4.30 -5.50 -1.41
N LEU A 68 4.67 -6.71 -1.84
CA LEU A 68 5.90 -7.37 -1.39
C LEU A 68 7.15 -6.55 -1.74
N ILE A 69 7.22 -6.09 -2.99
CA ILE A 69 8.30 -5.22 -3.47
C ILE A 69 8.32 -3.91 -2.70
N TRP A 70 7.16 -3.29 -2.50
CA TRP A 70 7.03 -2.03 -1.75
C TRP A 70 7.52 -2.16 -0.31
N ALA A 71 7.11 -3.21 0.41
CA ALA A 71 7.58 -3.46 1.76
C ALA A 71 9.10 -3.66 1.83
N ALA A 72 9.69 -4.38 0.86
CA ALA A 72 11.13 -4.55 0.78
C ALA A 72 11.88 -3.25 0.48
N ILE A 73 11.34 -2.39 -0.40
CA ILE A 73 11.89 -1.05 -0.67
C ILE A 73 11.87 -0.21 0.60
N ILE A 74 10.72 -0.12 1.26
CA ILE A 74 10.56 0.68 2.49
C ILE A 74 11.48 0.17 3.60
N TRP A 75 11.60 -1.15 3.75
CA TRP A 75 12.55 -1.76 4.67
C TRP A 75 13.98 -1.34 4.35
N ALA A 76 14.41 -1.47 3.09
CA ALA A 76 15.76 -1.12 2.69
C ALA A 76 16.06 0.38 2.88
N VAL A 77 15.13 1.26 2.50
CA VAL A 77 15.27 2.71 2.67
C VAL A 77 15.29 3.06 4.16
N GLY A 78 14.35 2.54 4.94
CA GLY A 78 14.18 2.90 6.34
C GLY A 78 15.30 2.39 7.25
N THR A 79 15.76 1.16 7.02
CA THR A 79 16.80 0.54 7.86
C THR A 79 18.21 0.87 7.41
N LYS A 80 18.44 1.20 6.13
CA LYS A 80 19.80 1.43 5.60
C LYS A 80 20.10 2.87 5.20
N LEU A 81 19.13 3.60 4.66
CA LEU A 81 19.34 4.99 4.20
C LEU A 81 18.97 6.01 5.27
N LEU A 82 17.90 5.76 6.04
CA LEU A 82 17.46 6.65 7.13
C LEU A 82 17.31 5.93 8.48
N PRO A 83 18.30 5.17 8.96
CA PRO A 83 18.17 4.52 10.26
C PRO A 83 18.10 5.52 11.41
N GLU A 84 17.32 5.20 12.44
CA GLU A 84 17.48 5.72 13.79
C GLU A 84 18.28 4.74 14.64
N ALA A 85 18.81 5.20 15.79
CA ALA A 85 19.63 4.36 16.67
C ALA A 85 18.87 3.12 17.18
N GLN A 86 17.54 3.23 17.26
CA GLN A 86 16.64 2.19 17.71
C GLN A 86 15.83 1.53 16.58
N THR A 87 16.16 1.79 15.31
CA THR A 87 15.43 1.17 14.18
C THR A 87 15.70 -0.33 14.15
N GLU A 88 14.70 -1.12 14.55
CA GLU A 88 14.73 -2.56 14.54
C GLU A 88 13.48 -3.08 13.81
N ALA A 89 13.62 -3.35 12.52
CA ALA A 89 12.49 -3.79 11.70
C ALA A 89 12.87 -4.92 10.76
N ASP A 90 12.03 -5.95 10.74
CA ASP A 90 12.02 -7.01 9.75
C ASP A 90 11.03 -6.68 8.62
N VAL A 91 11.30 -7.21 7.43
CA VAL A 91 10.41 -7.07 6.27
C VAL A 91 8.99 -7.56 6.59
N GLY A 92 8.85 -8.60 7.42
CA GLY A 92 7.55 -9.12 7.86
C GLY A 92 6.73 -8.15 8.72
N GLN A 93 7.37 -7.32 9.55
CA GLN A 93 6.71 -6.25 10.31
C GLN A 93 6.11 -5.21 9.35
N LEU A 94 6.93 -4.73 8.41
CA LEU A 94 6.50 -3.78 7.39
C LEU A 94 5.41 -4.32 6.48
N LEU A 95 5.49 -5.59 6.07
CA LEU A 95 4.42 -6.22 5.29
C LEU A 95 3.08 -6.09 6.01
N ARG A 96 3.02 -6.54 7.26
CA ARG A 96 1.78 -6.52 8.05
C ARG A 96 1.23 -5.11 8.20
N THR A 97 2.03 -4.15 8.67
CA THR A 97 1.57 -2.77 8.89
C THR A 97 1.16 -2.09 7.59
N LEU A 98 1.91 -2.25 6.50
CA LEU A 98 1.58 -1.69 5.18
C LEU A 98 0.31 -2.31 4.57
N GLY A 99 0.08 -3.62 4.78
CA GLY A 99 -1.15 -4.26 4.32
C GLY A 99 -2.37 -3.73 5.06
N PHE A 100 -2.28 -3.52 6.38
CA PHE A 100 -3.34 -2.85 7.15
C PHE A 100 -3.52 -1.38 6.77
N ALA A 101 -2.44 -0.68 6.43
CA ALA A 101 -2.49 0.69 5.92
C ALA A 101 -3.27 0.82 4.61
N ALA A 102 -3.44 -0.27 3.85
CA ALA A 102 -4.24 -0.28 2.63
C ALA A 102 -5.76 -0.26 2.88
N THR A 103 -6.22 -0.37 4.14
CA THR A 103 -7.65 -0.43 4.50
C THR A 103 -8.50 0.69 3.88
N PRO A 104 -8.12 1.98 3.91
CA PRO A 104 -8.92 3.04 3.28
C PRO A 104 -9.11 2.82 1.76
N GLY A 105 -8.23 2.06 1.13
CA GLY A 105 -8.31 1.69 -0.29
C GLY A 105 -9.56 0.91 -0.66
N LEU A 106 -10.21 0.24 0.28
CA LEU A 106 -11.50 -0.44 0.04
C LEU A 106 -12.59 0.56 -0.40
N LEU A 107 -12.52 1.82 0.04
CA LEU A 107 -13.47 2.86 -0.37
C LEU A 107 -13.39 3.20 -1.86
N ARG A 108 -12.29 2.85 -2.53
CA ARG A 108 -12.12 3.11 -3.96
C ARG A 108 -13.12 2.36 -4.83
N VAL A 109 -13.79 1.32 -4.31
CA VAL A 109 -14.90 0.64 -5.01
C VAL A 109 -16.02 1.62 -5.38
N PHE A 110 -16.26 2.64 -4.55
CA PHE A 110 -17.24 3.70 -4.81
C PHE A 110 -16.80 4.69 -5.90
N GLY A 111 -15.60 4.52 -6.46
CA GLY A 111 -15.14 5.25 -7.66
C GLY A 111 -16.06 5.09 -8.86
N ILE A 112 -16.87 4.03 -8.90
CA ILE A 112 -17.88 3.79 -9.96
C ILE A 112 -19.01 4.82 -9.96
N ILE A 113 -19.26 5.52 -8.85
CA ILE A 113 -20.40 6.44 -8.75
C ILE A 113 -20.13 7.67 -9.63
N PRO A 114 -21.02 7.99 -10.59
CA PRO A 114 -20.87 9.19 -11.39
C PRO A 114 -20.82 10.45 -10.52
N VAL A 115 -20.10 11.48 -10.96
CA VAL A 115 -19.94 12.79 -10.28
C VAL A 115 -19.10 12.74 -9.00
N ILE A 116 -19.42 11.85 -8.04
CA ILE A 116 -18.73 11.82 -6.73
C ILE A 116 -17.61 10.79 -6.63
N GLY A 117 -17.56 9.78 -7.52
CA GLY A 117 -16.59 8.69 -7.46
C GLY A 117 -15.14 9.17 -7.52
N GLY A 118 -14.84 10.16 -8.37
CA GLY A 118 -13.52 10.77 -8.43
C GLY A 118 -13.10 11.47 -7.13
N ILE A 119 -14.04 12.12 -6.44
CA ILE A 119 -13.80 12.77 -5.15
C ILE A 119 -13.50 11.71 -4.08
N ILE A 120 -14.28 10.63 -4.02
CA ILE A 120 -14.05 9.53 -3.08
C ILE A 120 -12.68 8.90 -3.33
N TRP A 121 -12.32 8.68 -4.59
CA TRP A 121 -11.04 8.08 -4.96
C TRP A 121 -9.85 8.98 -4.57
N PHE A 122 -9.99 10.29 -4.74
CA PHE A 122 -9.00 11.27 -4.31
C PHE A 122 -8.85 11.27 -2.77
N ILE A 123 -9.94 11.36 -2.03
CA ILE A 123 -9.94 11.32 -0.55
C ILE A 123 -9.31 10.02 -0.05
N ALA A 124 -9.73 8.87 -0.59
CA ALA A 124 -9.18 7.57 -0.22
C ALA A 124 -7.67 7.51 -0.50
N SER A 125 -7.20 8.14 -1.57
CA SER A 125 -5.78 8.18 -1.91
C SER A 125 -4.97 9.02 -0.92
N ILE A 126 -5.43 10.21 -0.57
CA ILE A 126 -4.79 11.03 0.48
C ILE A 126 -4.79 10.30 1.83
N TRP A 127 -5.91 9.65 2.16
CA TRP A 127 -6.03 8.87 3.38
C TRP A 127 -5.03 7.71 3.41
N MET A 128 -4.86 7.00 2.30
CA MET A 128 -3.86 5.93 2.19
C MET A 128 -2.41 6.41 2.34
N LEU A 129 -2.10 7.64 1.95
CA LEU A 129 -0.78 8.23 2.22
C LEU A 129 -0.58 8.41 3.72
N ALA A 130 -1.57 8.99 4.40
CA ALA A 130 -1.51 9.19 5.84
C ALA A 130 -1.35 7.85 6.59
N THR A 131 -2.13 6.82 6.24
CA THR A 131 -2.02 5.49 6.88
C THR A 131 -0.68 4.83 6.60
N THR A 132 -0.15 4.96 5.39
CA THR A 132 1.16 4.41 5.04
C THR A 132 2.26 5.09 5.85
N ILE A 133 2.24 6.41 5.99
CA ILE A 133 3.26 7.13 6.78
C ILE A 133 3.24 6.68 8.25
N ILE A 134 2.06 6.54 8.85
CA ILE A 134 1.96 6.09 10.26
C ILE A 134 2.39 4.62 10.40
N ALA A 135 1.99 3.75 9.46
CA ALA A 135 2.41 2.36 9.43
C ALA A 135 3.93 2.20 9.34
N VAL A 136 4.58 2.97 8.45
CA VAL A 136 6.04 3.00 8.30
C VAL A 136 6.71 3.53 9.56
N ARG A 137 6.16 4.59 10.17
CA ARG A 137 6.69 5.13 11.43
C ARG A 137 6.67 4.07 12.53
N GLN A 138 5.58 3.31 12.66
CA GLN A 138 5.44 2.30 13.71
C GLN A 138 6.36 1.12 13.41
N ALA A 139 6.29 0.56 12.21
CA ALA A 139 7.07 -0.62 11.83
C ALA A 139 8.58 -0.42 11.78
N LEU A 140 9.08 0.83 11.79
CA LEU A 140 10.51 1.16 11.81
C LEU A 140 10.96 1.73 13.17
N ASP A 141 10.07 1.77 14.16
CA ASP A 141 10.30 2.36 15.49
C ASP A 141 10.86 3.80 15.45
N TYR A 142 10.36 4.59 14.50
CA TYR A 142 10.77 5.98 14.33
C TYR A 142 10.11 6.91 15.33
N GLN A 143 10.91 7.73 16.00
CA GLN A 143 10.39 8.83 16.80
C GLN A 143 9.81 9.93 15.91
N SER A 144 10.46 10.22 14.77
CA SER A 144 10.11 11.30 13.87
C SER A 144 9.20 10.87 12.72
N THR A 145 7.99 11.42 12.66
CA THR A 145 7.09 11.26 11.50
C THR A 145 7.71 11.82 10.22
N LEU A 146 8.55 12.86 10.29
CA LEU A 146 9.21 13.43 9.11
C LEU A 146 10.18 12.45 8.44
N ARG A 147 10.85 11.60 9.23
CA ARG A 147 11.69 10.53 8.67
C ARG A 147 10.85 9.47 7.97
N ALA A 148 9.72 9.07 8.55
CA ALA A 148 8.78 8.17 7.88
C ALA A 148 8.27 8.75 6.55
N VAL A 149 7.94 10.05 6.51
CA VAL A 149 7.62 10.76 5.26
C VAL A 149 8.78 10.68 4.27
N GLY A 150 10.01 10.95 4.72
CA GLY A 150 11.22 10.83 3.88
C GLY A 150 11.40 9.43 3.29
N VAL A 151 11.20 8.39 4.10
CA VAL A 151 11.23 6.99 3.65
C VAL A 151 10.15 6.71 2.61
N CYS A 152 8.91 7.15 2.83
CA CYS A 152 7.83 7.00 1.85
C CYS A 152 8.14 7.72 0.53
N VAL A 153 8.65 8.95 0.59
CA VAL A 153 9.01 9.74 -0.60
C VAL A 153 10.13 9.08 -1.38
N ILE A 154 11.22 8.67 -0.73
CA ILE A 154 12.35 7.99 -1.37
C ILE A 154 11.91 6.64 -1.93
N GLY A 155 11.10 5.89 -1.16
CA GLY A 155 10.52 4.63 -1.62
C GLY A 155 9.73 4.81 -2.90
N TRP A 156 8.88 5.83 -2.99
CA TRP A 156 8.12 6.13 -4.20
C TRP A 156 9.01 6.48 -5.38
N VAL A 157 10.08 7.27 -5.18
CA VAL A 157 11.05 7.56 -6.25
C VAL A 157 11.68 6.27 -6.76
N ILE A 158 12.12 5.38 -5.87
CA ILE A 158 12.69 4.08 -6.24
C ILE A 158 11.66 3.22 -6.99
N GLN A 159 10.41 3.17 -6.51
CA GLN A 159 9.35 2.41 -7.17
C GLN A 159 9.04 2.95 -8.57
N LEU A 160 9.01 4.28 -8.75
CA LEU A 160 8.84 4.91 -10.05
C LEU A 160 9.99 4.58 -10.99
N LEU A 161 11.23 4.56 -10.50
CA LEU A 161 12.40 4.16 -11.31
C LEU A 161 12.33 2.69 -11.72
N ILE A 162 11.91 1.79 -10.83
CA ILE A 162 11.70 0.37 -11.15
C ILE A 162 10.62 0.23 -12.23
N MET A 163 9.50 0.95 -12.08
CA MET A 163 8.41 0.93 -13.06
C MET A 163 8.85 1.49 -14.42
N ALA A 164 9.60 2.59 -14.42
CA ALA A 164 10.15 3.18 -15.64
C ALA A 164 11.17 2.25 -16.32
N LEU A 165 11.98 1.52 -15.56
CA LEU A 165 12.90 0.53 -16.09
C LEU A 165 12.15 -0.64 -16.72
N ILE A 166 11.14 -1.18 -16.03
CA ILE A 166 10.30 -2.27 -16.56
C ILE A 166 9.55 -1.81 -17.83
N GLY A 167 8.93 -0.64 -17.79
CA GLY A 167 8.20 -0.07 -18.93
C GLY A 167 9.10 0.31 -20.11
N GLY A 168 10.31 0.81 -19.81
CA GLY A 168 11.33 1.11 -20.82
C GLY A 168 11.92 -0.14 -21.47
N ILE A 169 12.10 -1.22 -20.71
CA ILE A 169 12.51 -2.54 -21.24
C ILE A 169 11.36 -3.19 -22.05
N ALA A 170 10.11 -2.94 -21.67
CA ALA A 170 8.93 -3.44 -22.40
C ALA A 170 8.70 -2.72 -23.76
N GLY A 171 9.37 -1.59 -24.01
CA GLY A 171 9.26 -0.80 -25.24
C GLY A 171 7.87 -0.16 -25.44
N PRO A 172 7.74 0.85 -26.32
CA PRO A 172 6.42 1.32 -26.72
C PRO A 172 5.75 0.17 -27.46
N THR A 173 4.68 -0.39 -26.91
CA THR A 173 3.79 -1.27 -27.66
C THR A 173 3.26 -0.45 -28.84
N GLY A 174 3.86 -0.69 -29.99
CA GLY A 174 3.57 0.02 -31.22
C GLY A 174 2.10 -0.13 -31.58
N THR A 175 1.35 0.95 -31.38
CA THR A 175 0.30 1.36 -32.31
C THR A 175 0.49 2.85 -32.51
N ALA A 176 1.31 3.21 -33.50
CA ALA A 176 1.21 4.52 -34.11
C ALA A 176 -0.20 4.61 -34.72
N PRO A 177 -1.04 5.61 -34.38
CA PRO A 177 -2.22 5.90 -35.15
C PRO A 177 -1.75 6.56 -36.44
N GLY A 178 -1.64 5.75 -37.48
CA GLY A 178 -1.25 6.16 -38.82
C GLY A 178 -1.93 5.26 -39.84
N MET A 179 -3.25 5.40 -39.97
CA MET A 179 -4.09 5.27 -41.17
C MET A 179 -5.52 5.68 -40.81
#